data_AF-A0A850PAL2-F1
#
_entry.id   AF-A0A850PAL2-F1
#
_cell.length_a   1.000
_cell.length_b   1.000
_cell.length_c   1.000
_cell.angle_alpha   90.00
_cell.angle_beta   90.00
_cell.angle_gamma   90.00
#
_symmetry.space_group_name_H-M   'P 1'
#
loop_
_entity.id
_entity.type
_entity.pdbx_description
1 polymer ?
#
loop_
_entity_poly.entity_id
_entity_poly.type
_entity_poly.pdbx_seq_one_letter_code
_entity_poly.pdbx_strand_id
1 'polypeptide(L)'
;MAQAIILPTSSGYLQLGHKLTAGIQTSIENFLTFDEAESFGVKNGIALKYWDNTRAWRREDVVALHSVSGLSAHDTAMKIGYSLGRVISFAMRAESFGAVSISRSGKRAEWALARTHLGDSLIDGWRVSDR
;
A
#
# COMPACT_ATOMS: atom_id res chain seq x y z
N MET A 1 -22.76 6.49 -1.34
CA MET A 1 -22.33 6.46 0.08
C MET A 1 -20.90 6.98 0.14
N ALA A 2 -20.58 7.87 1.08
CA ALA A 2 -19.21 8.39 1.22
C ALA A 2 -18.31 7.32 1.85
N GLN A 3 -17.16 7.03 1.24
CA GLN A 3 -16.17 6.11 1.78
C GLN A 3 -15.00 6.92 2.33
N ALA A 4 -14.69 6.78 3.62
CA ALA A 4 -13.51 7.40 4.20
C ALA A 4 -12.24 6.81 3.59
N ILE A 5 -11.33 7.69 3.17
CA ILE A 5 -10.08 7.35 2.51
C ILE A 5 -8.91 8.14 3.09
N ILE A 6 -7.70 7.61 2.93
CA ILE A 6 -6.43 8.27 3.22
C ILE A 6 -5.68 8.48 1.90
N LEU A 7 -5.21 9.70 1.67
CA LEU A 7 -4.57 10.12 0.42
C LEU A 7 -3.17 10.67 0.70
N PRO A 8 -2.17 10.34 -0.12
CA PRO A 8 -0.88 11.03 -0.06
C PRO A 8 -1.02 12.45 -0.61
N THR A 9 -0.46 13.42 0.11
CA THR A 9 -0.39 14.83 -0.30
C THR A 9 0.95 15.14 -0.94
N SER A 10 1.04 16.23 -1.71
CA SER A 10 2.30 16.69 -2.31
C SER A 10 3.37 17.08 -1.29
N SER A 11 2.96 17.37 -0.04
CA SER A 11 3.87 17.65 1.08
C SER A 11 4.35 16.40 1.81
N GLY A 12 3.95 15.19 1.38
CA GLY A 12 4.37 13.91 1.96
C GLY A 12 3.58 13.50 3.22
N TYR A 13 2.50 14.20 3.55
CA TYR A 13 1.56 13.80 4.59
C TYR A 13 0.42 12.95 4.03
N LEU A 14 -0.23 12.19 4.91
CA LEU A 14 -1.44 11.44 4.61
C LEU A 14 -2.68 12.24 5.05
N GLN A 15 -3.56 12.59 4.12
CA GLN A 15 -4.75 13.40 4.39
C GLN A 15 -6.00 12.53 4.46
N LEU A 16 -6.85 12.78 5.46
CA LEU A 16 -8.18 12.19 5.53
C LEU A 16 -9.07 12.78 4.44
N GLY A 17 -9.86 11.95 3.78
CA GLY A 17 -10.87 12.40 2.85
C GLY A 17 -12.05 11.43 2.74
N HIS A 18 -13.00 11.80 1.89
CA HIS A 18 -14.14 10.98 1.55
C HIS A 18 -14.23 10.83 0.03
N LYS A 19 -14.22 9.58 -0.44
CA LYS A 19 -14.56 9.27 -1.82
C LYS A 19 -16.07 9.40 -2.00
N LEU A 20 -16.47 10.33 -2.85
CA LEU A 20 -17.83 10.56 -3.29
C LEU A 20 -17.98 10.11 -4.76
N THR A 21 -19.21 10.04 -5.25
CA THR A 21 -19.49 9.77 -6.67
C THR A 21 -18.86 10.85 -7.56
N ALA A 22 -18.98 12.12 -7.16
CA ALA A 22 -18.50 13.28 -7.92
C ALA A 22 -17.00 13.58 -7.76
N GLY A 23 -16.28 12.88 -6.89
CA GLY A 23 -14.87 13.19 -6.64
C GLY A 23 -14.38 12.75 -5.28
N ILE A 24 -13.42 13.50 -4.76
CA ILE A 24 -12.84 13.33 -3.43
C ILE A 24 -13.01 14.65 -2.68
N GLN A 25 -13.55 14.57 -1.46
CA GLN A 25 -13.60 15.69 -0.54
C GLN A 25 -12.57 15.46 0.55
N THR A 26 -11.55 16.31 0.62
CA THR A 26 -10.48 16.23 1.61
C THR A 26 -10.86 16.96 2.91
N SER A 27 -10.42 16.43 4.05
CA SER A 27 -10.52 17.07 5.37
C SER A 27 -9.25 17.87 5.69
N ILE A 28 -9.25 18.58 6.82
CA ILE A 28 -8.08 19.31 7.33
C ILE A 28 -7.12 18.35 8.07
N GLU A 29 -7.62 17.21 8.55
CA GLU A 29 -6.79 16.20 9.23
C GLU A 29 -5.71 15.61 8.32
N ASN A 30 -4.47 15.72 8.79
CA ASN A 30 -3.28 15.14 8.20
C ASN A 30 -2.58 14.23 9.21
N PHE A 31 -1.96 13.17 8.72
CA PHE A 31 -1.19 12.20 9.48
C PHE A 31 0.21 12.09 8.89
N LEU A 32 1.20 11.84 9.74
CA LEU A 32 2.57 11.60 9.31
C LEU A 32 2.77 10.18 8.80
N THR A 33 2.07 9.22 9.40
CA THR A 33 2.27 7.80 9.13
C THR A 33 0.98 7.02 8.99
N PHE A 34 1.07 5.83 8.40
CA PHE A 34 -0.03 4.87 8.31
C PHE A 34 -0.61 4.49 9.67
N ASP A 35 0.26 4.27 10.65
CA ASP A 35 -0.16 3.82 11.98
C ASP A 35 -0.94 4.92 12.72
N GLU A 36 -0.60 6.19 12.51
CA GLU A 36 -1.39 7.32 13.02
C GLU A 36 -2.77 7.38 12.39
N ALA A 37 -2.85 7.28 11.07
CA ALA A 37 -4.11 7.29 10.35
C ALA A 37 -5.01 6.12 10.79
N GLU A 38 -4.45 4.92 10.92
CA GLU A 38 -5.20 3.75 11.38
C GLU A 38 -5.65 3.89 12.84
N SER A 39 -4.77 4.38 13.73
CA SER A 39 -5.11 4.65 15.14
C SER A 39 -6.28 5.64 15.24
N PHE A 40 -6.28 6.66 14.38
CA PHE A 40 -7.40 7.58 14.25
C PHE A 40 -8.67 6.87 13.76
N GLY A 41 -8.57 6.03 12.73
CA GLY A 41 -9.69 5.25 12.21
C GLY A 41 -10.32 4.36 13.27
N VAL A 42 -9.51 3.59 14.00
CA VAL A 42 -9.96 2.71 15.09
C VAL A 42 -10.63 3.52 16.22
N LYS A 43 -9.97 4.61 16.66
CA LYS A 43 -10.50 5.48 17.72
C LYS A 43 -11.89 6.04 17.38
N ASN A 44 -12.16 6.28 16.10
CA ASN A 44 -13.40 6.89 15.62
C ASN A 44 -14.37 5.88 14.96
N GLY A 45 -14.07 4.59 14.94
CA GLY A 45 -14.91 3.57 14.29
C GLY A 45 -14.99 3.70 12.77
N ILE A 46 -13.96 4.25 12.12
CA ILE A 46 -13.92 4.51 10.68
C ILE A 46 -13.05 3.45 9.98
N ALA A 47 -13.64 2.74 9.02
CA ALA A 47 -12.92 1.83 8.13
C ALA A 47 -12.21 2.63 7.00
N LEU A 48 -10.96 3.02 7.25
CA LEU A 48 -10.14 3.76 6.30
C LEU A 48 -9.66 2.88 5.15
N LYS A 49 -9.65 3.44 3.93
CA LYS A 49 -9.02 2.84 2.74
C LYS A 49 -7.93 3.76 2.21
N TYR A 50 -6.79 3.20 1.81
CA TYR A 50 -5.71 3.98 1.23
C TYR A 50 -5.97 4.21 -0.24
N TRP A 51 -5.77 5.43 -0.75
CA TRP A 51 -6.18 5.79 -2.10
C TRP A 51 -5.03 6.49 -2.83
N ASP A 52 -4.70 6.02 -4.04
CA ASP A 52 -3.63 6.59 -4.90
C ASP A 52 -4.16 7.60 -5.94
N ASN A 53 -5.31 8.22 -5.65
CA ASN A 53 -6.17 8.99 -6.56
C ASN A 53 -6.96 8.16 -7.58
N THR A 54 -6.54 6.93 -7.93
CA THR A 54 -7.22 6.09 -8.92
C THR A 54 -7.97 4.90 -8.30
N ARG A 55 -7.42 4.31 -7.23
CA ARG A 55 -7.94 3.07 -6.64
C ARG A 55 -7.67 2.98 -5.14
N ALA A 56 -8.36 2.03 -4.50
CA ALA A 56 -8.13 1.67 -3.11
C ALA A 56 -7.03 0.61 -2.98
N TRP A 57 -6.19 0.78 -1.97
CA TRP A 57 -5.17 -0.14 -1.52
C TRP A 57 -5.48 -0.62 -0.10
N ARG A 58 -5.21 -1.89 0.17
CA ARG A 58 -5.31 -2.44 1.53
C ARG A 58 -4.03 -2.09 2.28
N ARG A 59 -4.10 -1.96 3.61
CA ARG A 59 -2.91 -1.77 4.45
C ARG A 59 -1.84 -2.81 4.14
N GLU A 60 -2.26 -4.06 4.06
CA GLU A 60 -1.40 -5.21 3.77
C GLU A 60 -0.68 -5.07 2.43
N ASP A 61 -1.35 -4.50 1.42
CA ASP A 61 -0.75 -4.28 0.11
C ASP A 61 0.32 -3.18 0.21
N VAL A 62 0.07 -2.12 0.99
CA VAL A 62 1.07 -1.06 1.20
C VAL A 62 2.28 -1.56 2.00
N VAL A 63 2.05 -2.31 3.08
CA VAL A 63 3.12 -2.90 3.91
C VAL A 63 3.96 -3.89 3.10
N ALA A 64 3.31 -4.76 2.32
CA ALA A 64 4.00 -5.69 1.45
C ALA A 64 4.79 -4.95 0.36
N LEU A 65 4.21 -3.91 -0.26
CA LEU A 65 4.88 -3.08 -1.26
C LEU A 65 6.14 -2.43 -0.69
N HIS A 66 6.08 -1.86 0.52
CA HIS A 66 7.25 -1.31 1.23
C HIS A 66 8.38 -2.32 1.41
N SER A 67 8.03 -3.59 1.62
CA SER A 67 9.01 -4.66 1.84
C SER A 67 9.61 -5.25 0.57
N VAL A 68 8.95 -5.07 -0.59
CA VAL A 68 9.51 -5.47 -1.89
C VAL A 68 10.72 -4.59 -2.20
N SER A 69 11.91 -5.19 -2.23
CA SER A 69 13.20 -4.50 -2.45
C SER A 69 14.15 -5.37 -3.28
N GLY A 70 13.63 -6.01 -4.34
CA GLY A 70 14.40 -6.96 -5.16
C GLY A 70 14.57 -8.33 -4.51
N LEU A 71 13.82 -8.61 -3.45
CA LEU A 71 13.80 -9.89 -2.74
C LEU A 71 12.94 -10.94 -3.46
N SER A 72 13.13 -12.20 -3.09
CA SER A 72 12.18 -13.24 -3.47
C SER A 72 10.84 -13.04 -2.74
N ALA A 73 9.77 -13.62 -3.28
CA ALA A 73 8.47 -13.65 -2.61
C ALA A 73 8.53 -14.39 -1.26
N HIS A 74 9.42 -15.38 -1.13
CA HIS A 74 9.64 -16.11 0.12
C HIS A 74 10.31 -15.21 1.18
N ASP A 75 11.37 -14.51 0.80
CA ASP A 75 12.09 -13.60 1.71
C ASP A 75 11.20 -12.43 2.12
N THR A 76 10.41 -11.91 1.18
CA THR A 76 9.40 -10.88 1.47
C THR A 76 8.38 -11.38 2.48
N ALA A 77 7.88 -12.62 2.31
CA ALA A 77 6.93 -13.24 3.23
C ALA A 77 7.50 -13.41 4.64
N MET A 78 8.74 -13.86 4.75
CA MET A 78 9.44 -13.98 6.04
C MET A 78 9.64 -12.63 6.70
N LYS A 79 10.03 -11.59 5.93
CA LYS A 79 10.27 -10.24 6.44
C LYS A 79 9.02 -9.60 7.05
N ILE A 80 7.85 -9.78 6.42
CA ILE A 80 6.60 -9.18 6.89
C ILE A 80 5.72 -10.14 7.72
N GLY A 81 6.19 -11.36 7.98
CA GLY A 81 5.46 -12.38 8.73
C GLY A 81 4.17 -12.87 8.04
N TYR A 82 4.11 -12.84 6.70
CA TYR A 82 2.94 -13.30 5.94
C TYR A 82 3.15 -14.69 5.35
N SER A 83 2.07 -15.36 4.95
CA SER A 83 2.19 -16.59 4.16
C SER A 83 2.63 -16.29 2.74
N LEU A 84 3.39 -17.20 2.12
CA LEU A 84 3.84 -17.07 0.73
C LEU A 84 2.65 -16.86 -0.24
N GLY A 85 1.55 -17.58 -0.05
CA GLY A 85 0.35 -17.41 -0.87
C GLY A 85 -0.27 -16.01 -0.76
N ARG A 86 -0.20 -15.38 0.42
CA ARG A 86 -0.66 -14.00 0.63
C ARG A 86 0.24 -13.01 -0.10
N VAL A 87 1.57 -13.19 -0.04
CA VAL A 87 2.53 -12.36 -0.77
C VAL A 87 2.38 -12.51 -2.28
N ILE A 88 2.21 -13.72 -2.79
CA ILE A 88 1.97 -13.96 -4.23
C ILE A 88 0.66 -13.28 -4.66
N SER A 89 -0.42 -13.44 -3.88
CA SER A 89 -1.70 -12.79 -4.19
C SER A 89 -1.59 -11.27 -4.19
N PHE A 90 -0.84 -10.70 -3.26
CA PHE A 90 -0.50 -9.27 -3.26
C PHE A 90 0.30 -8.90 -4.52
N ALA A 91 1.38 -9.63 -4.82
CA ALA A 91 2.27 -9.34 -5.93
C ALA A 91 1.52 -9.34 -7.26
N MET A 92 0.64 -10.33 -7.50
CA MET A 92 -0.17 -10.40 -8.71
C MET A 92 -1.14 -9.21 -8.83
N ARG A 93 -1.73 -8.74 -7.71
CA ARG A 93 -2.55 -7.53 -7.72
C ARG A 93 -1.71 -6.29 -8.01
N ALA A 94 -0.59 -6.12 -7.31
CA ALA A 94 0.30 -4.98 -7.49
C ALA A 94 0.91 -4.93 -8.90
N GLU A 95 1.18 -6.08 -9.51
CA GLU A 95 1.61 -6.21 -10.91
C GLU A 95 0.51 -5.80 -11.89
N SER A 96 -0.74 -6.20 -11.65
CA SER A 96 -1.87 -5.74 -12.48
C SER A 96 -2.06 -4.21 -12.44
N PHE A 97 -1.50 -3.56 -11.44
CA PHE A 97 -1.53 -2.11 -11.27
C PHE A 97 -0.24 -1.43 -11.75
N GLY A 98 0.76 -2.21 -12.19
CA GLY A 98 2.06 -1.74 -12.62
C GLY A 98 2.97 -1.27 -11.49
N ALA A 99 2.67 -1.58 -10.22
CA ALA A 99 3.47 -1.18 -9.06
C ALA A 99 4.61 -2.15 -8.72
N VAL A 100 4.46 -3.42 -9.13
CA VAL A 100 5.46 -4.49 -8.94
C VAL A 100 5.65 -5.24 -10.25
N SER A 101 6.88 -5.66 -10.53
CA SER A 101 7.19 -6.62 -11.59
C SER A 101 7.46 -7.98 -10.98
N ILE A 102 6.85 -9.03 -11.54
CA ILE A 102 7.11 -10.41 -11.15
C ILE A 102 8.00 -11.06 -12.21
N SER A 103 9.07 -11.72 -11.77
CA SER A 103 9.87 -12.58 -12.65
C SER A 103 10.01 -13.96 -12.03
N ARG A 104 10.02 -15.00 -12.88
CA ARG A 104 10.21 -16.39 -12.46
C ARG A 104 11.59 -16.86 -12.88
N SER A 105 12.42 -17.26 -11.92
CA SER A 105 13.67 -17.94 -12.22
C SER A 105 13.40 -19.42 -12.50
N GLY A 106 13.70 -19.86 -13.72
CA GLY A 106 13.52 -21.25 -14.17
C GLY A 106 14.34 -22.28 -13.39
N LYS A 107 15.35 -21.87 -12.61
CA LYS A 107 16.21 -22.78 -11.84
C LYS A 107 15.72 -23.06 -10.41
N ARG A 108 14.80 -22.28 -9.86
CA ARG A 108 14.33 -22.43 -8.46
C ARG A 108 12.81 -22.34 -8.26
N ALA A 109 12.00 -22.17 -9.31
CA ALA A 109 10.57 -21.88 -9.18
C ALA A 109 10.28 -20.72 -8.21
N GLU A 110 11.26 -19.82 -8.08
CA GLU A 110 11.27 -18.74 -7.12
C GLU A 110 10.77 -17.48 -7.83
N TRP A 111 9.79 -16.83 -7.21
CA TRP A 111 9.18 -15.61 -7.70
C TRP A 111 10.02 -14.45 -7.19
N ALA A 112 10.73 -13.76 -8.08
CA ALA A 112 11.44 -12.54 -7.74
C ALA A 112 10.50 -11.34 -7.91
N LEU A 113 10.47 -10.47 -6.90
CA LEU A 113 9.60 -9.31 -6.84
C LEU A 113 10.46 -8.05 -6.89
N ALA A 114 10.18 -7.17 -7.83
CA ALA A 114 10.82 -5.87 -7.93
C ALA A 114 9.76 -4.76 -7.96
N ARG A 115 10.00 -3.66 -7.26
CA ARG A 115 9.14 -2.47 -7.42
C ARG A 115 9.42 -1.81 -8.76
N THR A 116 8.38 -1.28 -9.36
CA THR A 116 8.51 -0.41 -10.52
C THR A 116 8.67 1.04 -10.06
N HIS A 117 8.95 1.95 -11.00
CA HIS A 117 8.95 3.39 -10.72
C HIS A 117 7.62 3.87 -10.12
N LEU A 118 6.49 3.29 -10.53
CA LEU A 118 5.19 3.58 -9.94
C LEU A 118 5.13 3.08 -8.49
N GLY A 119 5.61 1.86 -8.24
CA GLY A 119 5.67 1.30 -6.88
C GLY A 119 6.51 2.16 -5.93
N ASP A 120 7.68 2.62 -6.38
CA ASP A 120 8.52 3.53 -5.59
C ASP A 120 7.83 4.88 -5.35
N SER A 121 7.20 5.46 -6.37
CA SER A 121 6.45 6.73 -6.23
C SER A 121 5.28 6.62 -5.24
N LEU A 122 4.60 5.47 -5.21
CA LEU A 122 3.51 5.20 -4.26
C LEU A 122 4.04 5.12 -2.83
N ILE A 123 5.16 4.43 -2.62
CA ILE A 123 5.83 4.31 -1.32
C ILE A 123 6.29 5.67 -0.82
N ASP A 124 6.89 6.50 -1.68
CA ASP A 124 7.36 7.82 -1.29
C ASP A 124 6.19 8.72 -0.83
N GLY A 125 5.03 8.58 -1.45
CA GLY A 125 3.79 9.23 -1.00
C GLY A 125 3.21 8.62 0.28
N TRP A 126 3.51 7.35 0.56
CA TRP A 126 2.94 6.56 1.64
C TRP A 126 3.97 6.25 2.73
N ARG A 127 4.18 7.20 3.64
CA ARG A 127 5.10 7.02 4.78
C ARG A 127 4.58 5.96 5.76
N VAL A 128 5.10 4.75 5.68
CA VAL A 128 4.89 3.70 6.70
C VAL A 128 5.95 3.91 7.80
N SER A 129 5.57 3.77 9.07
CA SER A 129 6.51 3.89 10.19
C SER A 129 7.49 2.72 10.18
N ASP A 130 8.78 2.98 10.38
CA ASP A 130 9.85 1.95 10.50
C ASP A 130 9.81 1.23 11.87
N ARG A 131 8.65 0.72 12.29
CA ARG A 131 8.53 -0.03 13.55
C ARG A 131 8.69 -1.54 13.35
#